data_AF-A0A1H9EP69-F1
#
_entry.id   AF-A0A1H9EP69-F1
#
_cell.length_a   1.000
_cell.length_b   1.000
_cell.length_c   1.000
_cell.angle_alpha   90.00
_cell.angle_beta   90.00
_cell.angle_gamma   90.00
#
_symmetry.space_group_name_H-M   'P 1'
#
loop_
_entity.id
_entity.type
_entity.pdbx_description
1 polymer ?
#
loop_
_entity_poly.entity_id
_entity_poly.type
_entity_poly.pdbx_seq_one_letter_code
_entity_poly.pdbx_strand_id
1 'polypeptide(L)'
;MASESSPDPVTTKIMTPISRRAALRSSACAIGLALAGCLDDIPGRSSDGEETPPEDAGELGTPAEGITVTANSRPYPEFEPQIVHIVPGGTVEWLVETGRHDVTAYHADGHGPHRSPEGTEPWGSDRLTGVGSAYEHTFDSEGVYDYVDTQQVCTSHEVAGNVGRVVVGWPDPDSEPAMTEPQSELPSQVAKAITLFNEESRPVLEAGP
;
A
#
# COMPACT_ATOMS: atom_id res chain seq x y z
N MET A 1 8.52 -46.96 -40.14
CA MET A 1 9.84 -46.54 -39.63
C MET A 1 9.64 -45.19 -38.98
N ALA A 2 9.72 -45.16 -37.66
CA ALA A 2 9.46 -44.00 -36.84
C ALA A 2 10.62 -43.00 -36.93
N SER A 3 10.31 -41.72 -37.08
CA SER A 3 11.26 -40.62 -36.89
C SER A 3 10.86 -39.92 -35.59
N GLU A 4 11.52 -40.28 -34.50
CA GLU A 4 11.47 -39.54 -33.25
C GLU A 4 12.58 -38.47 -33.28
N SER A 5 12.20 -37.20 -33.25
CA SER A 5 13.11 -36.08 -33.07
C SER A 5 13.18 -35.77 -31.58
N SER A 6 14.31 -36.07 -30.97
CA SER A 6 14.62 -35.74 -29.57
C SER A 6 14.85 -34.23 -29.43
N PRO A 7 14.30 -33.54 -28.40
CA PRO A 7 14.70 -32.18 -28.07
C PRO A 7 15.90 -32.16 -27.09
N ASP A 8 16.79 -31.19 -27.28
CA ASP A 8 17.98 -30.95 -26.45
C ASP A 8 17.62 -30.47 -25.03
N PRO A 9 18.45 -30.79 -24.01
CA PRO A 9 18.21 -30.36 -22.63
C PRO A 9 18.52 -28.87 -22.43
N VAL A 10 17.49 -28.10 -22.04
CA VAL A 10 17.67 -26.72 -21.57
C VAL A 10 18.36 -26.74 -20.21
N THR A 11 19.56 -26.17 -20.16
CA THR A 11 20.35 -25.99 -18.94
C THR A 11 19.65 -24.98 -18.04
N THR A 12 19.09 -25.43 -16.92
CA THR A 12 18.56 -24.56 -15.86
C THR A 12 19.73 -23.83 -15.18
N LYS A 13 19.91 -22.55 -15.50
CA LYS A 13 20.83 -21.67 -14.77
C LYS A 13 20.13 -21.25 -13.47
N ILE A 14 20.57 -21.83 -12.36
CA ILE A 14 20.16 -21.46 -11.00
C ILE A 14 20.55 -20.00 -10.80
N MET A 15 19.56 -19.11 -10.70
CA MET A 15 19.78 -17.70 -10.38
C MET A 15 19.47 -17.49 -8.91
N THR A 16 20.53 -17.36 -8.11
CA THR A 16 20.50 -17.00 -6.70
C THR A 16 19.82 -15.62 -6.53
N PRO A 17 18.95 -15.41 -5.53
CA PRO A 17 18.35 -14.10 -5.31
C PRO A 17 19.42 -13.09 -4.89
N ILE A 18 19.65 -12.08 -5.72
CA ILE A 18 20.51 -10.95 -5.39
C ILE A 18 19.66 -9.96 -4.60
N SER A 19 19.75 -10.01 -3.27
CA SER A 19 19.31 -8.91 -2.41
C SER A 19 20.15 -7.68 -2.74
N ARG A 20 19.53 -6.62 -3.27
CA ARG A 20 20.20 -5.34 -3.55
C ARG A 20 19.73 -4.32 -2.52
N ARG A 21 20.58 -4.14 -1.51
CA ARG A 21 20.53 -3.04 -0.55
C ARG A 21 20.48 -1.71 -1.31
N ALA A 22 19.56 -0.86 -0.87
CA ALA A 22 19.38 0.50 -1.34
C ALA A 22 20.70 1.28 -1.34
N ALA A 23 20.97 1.97 -2.44
CA ALA A 23 22.14 2.82 -2.61
C ALA A 23 21.83 4.24 -2.12
N LEU A 24 22.28 4.58 -0.92
CA LEU A 24 22.34 5.97 -0.46
C LEU A 24 23.55 6.65 -1.10
N ARG A 25 23.26 7.56 -2.05
CA ARG A 25 24.22 8.54 -2.57
C ARG A 25 24.29 9.71 -1.58
N SER A 26 25.32 9.73 -0.74
CA SER A 26 25.69 10.92 0.03
C SER A 26 26.90 11.59 -0.63
N SER A 27 26.66 12.70 -1.31
CA SER A 27 27.72 13.59 -1.79
C SER A 27 28.32 14.34 -0.59
N ALA A 28 29.48 13.87 -0.11
CA ALA A 28 30.24 14.59 0.91
C ALA A 28 31.08 15.70 0.27
N CYS A 29 30.67 16.96 0.47
CA CYS A 29 31.52 18.13 0.24
C CYS A 29 32.65 18.12 1.28
N ALA A 30 33.89 17.89 0.84
CA ALA A 30 35.07 18.07 1.66
C ALA A 30 35.51 19.54 1.63
N ILE A 31 35.28 20.27 2.71
CA ILE A 31 36.04 21.49 3.02
C ILE A 31 36.80 21.22 4.32
N GLY A 32 38.09 20.97 4.19
CA GLY A 32 39.01 20.92 5.32
C GLY A 32 39.52 22.33 5.63
N LEU A 33 39.36 22.75 6.89
CA LEU A 33 40.23 23.73 7.54
C LEU A 33 40.36 23.30 9.01
N ALA A 34 41.59 22.96 9.40
CA ALA A 34 41.97 22.65 10.77
C ALA A 34 42.31 23.94 11.51
N LEU A 35 41.73 24.18 12.69
CA LEU A 35 42.37 24.93 13.77
C LEU A 35 41.93 24.34 15.12
N ALA A 36 42.93 24.06 15.95
CA ALA A 36 42.79 23.61 17.33
C ALA A 36 42.14 24.70 18.20
N GLY A 37 41.22 24.30 19.07
CA GLY A 37 40.60 25.17 20.07
C GLY A 37 39.78 24.34 21.05
N CYS A 38 40.24 24.36 22.30
CA CYS A 38 39.68 23.95 23.57
C CYS A 38 38.27 23.32 23.64
N LEU A 39 38.19 22.23 24.43
CA LEU A 39 36.95 21.67 24.95
C LEU A 39 36.12 22.74 25.64
N ASP A 40 34.92 22.99 25.12
CA ASP A 40 33.79 23.46 25.90
C ASP A 40 32.63 22.49 25.66
N ASP A 41 32.15 21.94 26.76
CA ASP A 41 31.05 21.00 26.89
C ASP A 41 29.77 21.63 26.30
N ILE A 42 29.30 21.14 25.15
CA ILE A 42 27.97 21.48 24.64
C ILE A 42 27.04 20.30 24.99
N PRO A 43 26.24 20.40 26.06
CA PRO A 43 25.12 19.50 26.23
C PRO A 43 24.06 19.89 25.20
N GLY A 44 23.58 18.92 24.42
CA GLY A 44 22.41 19.13 23.56
C GLY A 44 22.59 18.89 22.07
N ARG A 45 23.54 18.05 21.65
CA ARG A 45 23.28 17.26 20.44
C ARG A 45 22.45 16.06 20.88
N SER A 46 21.14 16.26 20.97
CA SER A 46 20.22 15.15 20.77
C SER A 46 20.64 14.53 19.45
N SER A 47 21.20 13.33 19.53
CA SER A 47 21.21 12.45 18.37
C SER A 47 19.73 12.28 18.07
N ASP A 48 19.24 12.92 17.02
CA ASP A 48 17.94 12.59 16.45
C ASP A 48 18.04 11.10 16.13
N GLY A 49 17.52 10.30 17.06
CA GLY A 49 17.43 8.87 16.91
C GLY A 49 16.45 8.68 15.78
N GLU A 50 16.92 8.19 14.65
CA GLU A 50 16.03 7.58 13.66
C GLU A 50 15.38 6.40 14.39
N GLU A 51 14.23 6.64 15.01
CA GLU A 51 13.46 5.62 15.69
C GLU A 51 13.05 4.63 14.60
N THR A 52 13.55 3.40 14.72
CA THR A 52 13.16 2.36 13.77
C THR A 52 11.67 2.11 13.95
N PRO A 53 10.86 2.14 12.89
CA PRO A 53 9.42 1.91 13.00
C PRO A 53 9.12 0.61 13.75
N PRO A 54 8.03 0.54 14.52
CA PRO A 54 7.64 -0.69 15.19
C PRO A 54 7.37 -1.82 14.17
N GLU A 55 7.46 -3.08 14.59
CA GLU A 55 7.34 -4.23 13.67
C GLU A 55 5.96 -4.33 13.02
N ASP A 56 4.93 -3.84 13.70
CA ASP A 56 3.53 -3.75 13.28
C ASP A 56 3.17 -2.39 12.65
N ALA A 57 4.16 -1.58 12.27
CA ALA A 57 3.91 -0.31 11.60
C ALA A 57 3.08 -0.51 10.33
N GLY A 58 1.92 0.15 10.27
CA GLY A 58 1.00 0.09 9.16
C GLY A 58 -0.16 -0.89 9.36
N GLU A 59 -0.12 -1.71 10.40
CA GLU A 59 -1.27 -2.51 10.84
C GLU A 59 -2.33 -1.62 11.51
N LEU A 60 -3.59 -2.06 11.48
CA LEU A 60 -4.70 -1.36 12.16
C LEU A 60 -4.33 -1.10 13.63
N GLY A 61 -4.39 0.17 14.05
CA GLY A 61 -4.00 0.62 15.38
C GLY A 61 -2.58 1.19 15.49
N THR A 62 -1.68 0.90 14.54
CA THR A 62 -0.28 1.34 14.58
C THR A 62 0.06 2.10 13.29
N PRO A 63 -0.34 3.37 13.14
CA PRO A 63 -0.21 4.10 11.88
C PRO A 63 1.26 4.33 11.48
N ALA A 64 1.60 4.07 10.21
CA ALA A 64 2.92 4.28 9.64
C ALA A 64 3.04 5.56 8.79
N GLU A 65 4.25 6.10 8.63
CA GLU A 65 4.55 7.16 7.66
C GLU A 65 4.53 6.67 6.20
N GLY A 66 4.76 5.37 6.00
CA GLY A 66 4.59 4.74 4.70
C GLY A 66 4.52 3.23 4.78
N ILE A 67 3.84 2.63 3.80
CA ILE A 67 3.63 1.18 3.73
C ILE A 67 3.51 0.72 2.28
N THR A 68 4.01 -0.47 2.00
CA THR A 68 3.83 -1.14 0.70
C THR A 68 2.70 -2.16 0.81
N VAL A 69 1.74 -2.07 -0.11
CA VAL A 69 0.72 -3.08 -0.38
C VAL A 69 1.14 -3.84 -1.64
N THR A 70 1.21 -5.16 -1.56
CA THR A 70 1.45 -6.00 -2.74
C THR A 70 0.16 -6.26 -3.50
N ALA A 71 0.22 -6.23 -4.82
CA ALA A 71 -0.88 -6.61 -5.70
C ALA A 71 -0.53 -7.92 -6.42
N ASN A 72 -1.37 -8.94 -6.18
CA ASN A 72 -1.17 -10.29 -6.67
C ASN A 72 -2.36 -10.77 -7.49
N SER A 73 -2.11 -11.57 -8.52
CA SER A 73 -3.13 -12.24 -9.35
C SER A 73 -3.17 -13.76 -9.14
N ARG A 74 -2.29 -14.32 -8.29
CA ARG A 74 -2.15 -15.77 -8.06
C ARG A 74 -1.99 -16.08 -6.57
N PRO A 75 -2.68 -17.10 -6.04
CA PRO A 75 -3.62 -17.98 -6.73
C PRO A 75 -4.95 -17.30 -7.10
N TYR A 76 -5.27 -16.16 -6.51
CA TYR A 76 -6.40 -15.29 -6.82
C TYR A 76 -5.96 -13.81 -6.76
N PRO A 77 -6.74 -12.87 -7.34
CA PRO A 77 -6.51 -11.44 -7.19
C PRO A 77 -6.62 -10.98 -5.73
N GLU A 78 -5.59 -10.32 -5.22
CA GLU A 78 -5.50 -9.88 -3.82
C GLU A 78 -4.58 -8.67 -3.66
N PHE A 79 -4.96 -7.76 -2.76
CA PHE A 79 -4.09 -6.76 -2.16
C PHE A 79 -3.62 -7.28 -0.80
N GLU A 80 -2.33 -7.26 -0.53
CA GLU A 80 -1.79 -7.72 0.76
C GLU A 80 -0.81 -6.69 1.35
N PRO A 81 -1.10 -6.15 2.56
CA PRO A 81 -2.34 -6.32 3.34
C PRO A 81 -3.56 -5.61 2.70
N GLN A 82 -4.77 -6.06 3.03
CA GLN A 82 -6.01 -5.45 2.52
C GLN A 82 -6.40 -4.17 3.27
N ILE A 83 -6.05 -4.05 4.56
CA ILE A 83 -6.23 -2.84 5.34
C ILE A 83 -4.87 -2.34 5.77
N VAL A 84 -4.60 -1.06 5.53
CA VAL A 84 -3.41 -0.37 6.06
C VAL A 84 -3.82 0.84 6.87
N HIS A 85 -3.01 1.17 7.87
CA HIS A 85 -3.19 2.35 8.72
C HIS A 85 -1.96 3.25 8.61
N ILE A 86 -2.16 4.50 8.20
CA ILE A 86 -1.07 5.47 8.03
C ILE A 86 -1.38 6.76 8.77
N VAL A 87 -0.34 7.55 9.05
CA VAL A 87 -0.52 8.91 9.57
C VAL A 87 -1.01 9.84 8.46
N PRO A 88 -1.67 10.98 8.78
CA PRO A 88 -1.89 12.04 7.80
C PRO A 88 -0.59 12.52 7.17
N GLY A 89 -0.56 12.61 5.84
CA GLY A 89 0.65 12.84 5.04
C GLY A 89 1.45 11.55 4.76
N GLY A 90 1.00 10.40 5.25
CA GLY A 90 1.62 9.10 4.96
C GLY A 90 1.38 8.66 3.51
N THR A 91 2.25 7.76 3.03
CA THR A 91 2.22 7.30 1.63
C THR A 91 2.04 5.79 1.53
N VAL A 92 1.12 5.35 0.69
CA VAL A 92 0.96 3.93 0.34
C VAL A 92 1.55 3.69 -1.04
N GLU A 93 2.42 2.68 -1.15
CA GLU A 93 2.92 2.15 -2.42
C GLU A 93 2.19 0.84 -2.74
N TRP A 94 1.55 0.75 -3.90
CA TRP A 94 1.03 -0.52 -4.42
C TRP A 94 2.03 -1.13 -5.40
N LEU A 95 2.62 -2.26 -5.05
CA LEU A 95 3.64 -2.95 -5.85
C LEU A 95 3.07 -4.22 -6.48
N VAL A 96 3.12 -4.33 -7.80
CA VAL A 96 2.68 -5.55 -8.51
C VAL A 96 3.72 -6.65 -8.37
N GLU A 97 3.34 -7.75 -7.75
CA GLU A 97 4.17 -8.96 -7.66
C GLU A 97 3.82 -9.98 -8.73
N THR A 98 2.55 -10.06 -9.12
CA THR A 98 2.10 -10.94 -10.20
C THR A 98 0.96 -10.32 -11.01
N GLY A 99 0.90 -10.60 -12.32
CA GLY A 99 -0.24 -10.21 -13.16
C GLY A 99 -0.27 -8.73 -13.56
N ARG A 100 -1.49 -8.19 -13.70
CA ARG A 100 -1.77 -6.82 -14.12
C ARG A 100 -2.87 -6.28 -13.23
N HIS A 101 -2.69 -5.06 -12.75
CA HIS A 101 -3.55 -4.44 -11.74
C HIS A 101 -3.77 -2.97 -12.08
N ASP A 102 -4.73 -2.37 -11.41
CA ASP A 102 -4.84 -0.94 -11.18
C ASP A 102 -5.28 -0.73 -9.73
N VAL A 103 -5.24 0.52 -9.28
CA VAL A 103 -5.73 0.95 -7.98
C VAL A 103 -6.68 2.10 -8.27
N THR A 104 -7.95 1.94 -7.96
CA THR A 104 -8.97 2.95 -8.25
C THR A 104 -9.78 3.23 -6.98
N ALA A 105 -9.93 4.50 -6.62
CA ALA A 105 -10.75 4.90 -5.48
C ALA A 105 -12.24 4.65 -5.75
N TYR A 106 -12.97 4.25 -4.71
CA TYR A 106 -14.43 4.32 -4.73
C TYR A 106 -14.90 5.78 -4.58
N HIS A 107 -15.35 6.38 -5.68
CA HIS A 107 -15.70 7.80 -5.77
C HIS A 107 -16.93 8.05 -6.66
N ALA A 108 -17.85 8.94 -6.25
CA ALA A 108 -19.08 9.25 -6.99
C ALA A 108 -18.82 9.80 -8.41
N ASP A 109 -17.80 10.64 -8.57
CA ASP A 109 -17.40 11.20 -9.88
C ASP A 109 -16.41 10.31 -10.66
N GLY A 110 -16.18 9.08 -10.19
CA GLY A 110 -15.26 8.11 -10.79
C GLY A 110 -15.85 6.71 -10.78
N HIS A 111 -15.18 5.78 -10.10
CA HIS A 111 -15.68 4.42 -9.89
C HIS A 111 -16.58 4.39 -8.66
N GLY A 112 -17.90 4.43 -8.86
CA GLY A 112 -18.86 4.41 -7.76
C GLY A 112 -18.92 3.06 -7.02
N PRO A 113 -19.47 3.01 -5.80
CA PRO A 113 -20.05 4.12 -5.04
C PRO A 113 -19.00 5.04 -4.39
N HIS A 114 -19.41 6.12 -3.70
CA HIS A 114 -18.49 6.97 -2.93
C HIS A 114 -18.17 6.33 -1.58
N ARG A 115 -16.89 6.02 -1.35
CA ARG A 115 -16.37 5.40 -0.11
C ARG A 115 -15.00 5.99 0.26
N SER A 116 -14.90 7.30 0.17
CA SER A 116 -13.76 8.12 0.62
C SER A 116 -14.31 9.28 1.45
N PRO A 117 -13.48 10.02 2.20
CA PRO A 117 -13.93 11.20 2.95
C PRO A 117 -14.53 12.27 2.03
N GLU A 118 -15.52 12.99 2.54
CA GLU A 118 -16.19 14.05 1.80
C GLU A 118 -15.19 15.13 1.32
N GLY A 119 -15.32 15.54 0.05
CA GLY A 119 -14.43 16.51 -0.57
C GLY A 119 -13.08 15.94 -1.06
N THR A 120 -12.85 14.64 -0.93
CA THR A 120 -11.72 13.95 -1.57
C THR A 120 -11.94 13.91 -3.08
N GLU A 121 -10.95 14.32 -3.87
CA GLU A 121 -10.99 14.17 -5.34
C GLU A 121 -10.81 12.69 -5.74
N PRO A 122 -11.39 12.24 -6.87
CA PRO A 122 -11.13 10.88 -7.35
C PRO A 122 -9.65 10.66 -7.61
N TRP A 123 -9.14 9.51 -7.19
CA TRP A 123 -7.74 9.13 -7.35
C TRP A 123 -7.62 7.68 -7.83
N GLY A 124 -6.46 7.39 -8.43
CA GLY A 124 -6.16 6.06 -8.93
C GLY A 124 -4.95 6.04 -9.83
N SER A 125 -4.48 4.84 -10.13
CA SER A 125 -3.34 4.59 -11.00
C SER A 125 -3.74 4.45 -12.46
N ASP A 126 -2.79 4.73 -13.35
CA ASP A 126 -2.80 4.11 -14.66
C ASP A 126 -2.62 2.59 -14.52
N ARG A 127 -2.97 1.85 -15.57
CA ARG A 127 -2.79 0.38 -15.60
C ARG A 127 -1.36 -0.03 -15.29
N LEU A 128 -1.19 -0.87 -14.27
CA LEU A 128 0.08 -1.48 -13.87
C LEU A 128 0.29 -2.78 -14.66
N THR A 129 1.30 -2.79 -15.53
CA THR A 129 1.35 -3.75 -16.66
C THR A 129 2.21 -5.00 -16.44
N GLY A 130 2.79 -5.16 -15.26
CA GLY A 130 3.55 -6.37 -14.90
C GLY A 130 4.32 -6.23 -13.59
N VAL A 131 5.01 -7.31 -13.23
CA VAL A 131 5.83 -7.41 -12.01
C VAL A 131 6.79 -6.22 -11.88
N GLY A 132 6.81 -5.60 -10.70
CA GLY A 132 7.63 -4.43 -10.40
C GLY A 132 7.04 -3.09 -10.86
N SER A 133 5.85 -3.09 -11.48
CA SER A 133 5.10 -1.84 -11.66
C SER A 133 4.57 -1.38 -10.30
N ALA A 134 4.60 -0.08 -10.04
CA ALA A 134 4.12 0.48 -8.79
C ALA A 134 3.30 1.75 -9.00
N TYR A 135 2.45 2.05 -8.02
CA TYR A 135 1.73 3.32 -7.88
C TYR A 135 1.87 3.79 -6.44
N GLU A 136 2.16 5.08 -6.24
CA GLU A 136 2.26 5.69 -4.91
C GLU A 136 1.18 6.76 -4.77
N HIS A 137 0.55 6.82 -3.60
CA HIS A 137 -0.38 7.90 -3.25
C HIS A 137 -0.15 8.36 -1.82
N THR A 138 -0.02 9.68 -1.65
CA THR A 138 0.09 10.34 -0.34
C THR A 138 -1.28 10.82 0.10
N PHE A 139 -1.67 10.47 1.32
CA PHE A 139 -2.98 10.82 1.87
C PHE A 139 -2.82 11.93 2.92
N ASP A 140 -3.09 13.17 2.53
CA ASP A 140 -2.90 14.33 3.42
C ASP A 140 -4.02 14.49 4.47
N SER A 141 -5.22 13.98 4.17
CA SER A 141 -6.40 14.17 5.03
C SER A 141 -6.72 12.91 5.83
N GLU A 142 -7.01 13.08 7.11
CA GLU A 142 -7.57 12.02 7.97
C GLU A 142 -8.88 11.48 7.37
N GLY A 143 -9.11 10.18 7.49
CA GLY A 143 -10.31 9.52 6.96
C GLY A 143 -10.12 8.06 6.57
N VAL A 144 -11.19 7.43 6.09
CA VAL A 144 -11.18 6.04 5.62
C VAL A 144 -11.47 5.99 4.12
N TYR A 145 -10.55 5.38 3.37
CA TYR A 145 -10.57 5.34 1.91
C TYR A 145 -10.63 3.89 1.43
N ASP A 146 -11.76 3.47 0.86
CA ASP A 146 -11.86 2.17 0.18
C ASP A 146 -11.47 2.32 -1.30
N TYR A 147 -10.74 1.33 -1.82
CA TYR A 147 -10.28 1.27 -3.21
C TYR A 147 -10.41 -0.14 -3.79
N VAL A 148 -10.23 -0.25 -5.11
CA VAL A 148 -10.49 -1.46 -5.87
C VAL A 148 -9.53 -1.66 -7.03
N ASP A 149 -9.32 -2.92 -7.40
CA ASP A 149 -8.69 -3.32 -8.66
C ASP A 149 -9.76 -3.61 -9.72
N THR A 150 -9.80 -2.76 -10.77
CA THR A 150 -10.80 -2.86 -11.84
C THR A 150 -10.34 -3.72 -13.00
N GLN A 151 -9.11 -4.26 -12.96
CA GLN A 151 -8.60 -5.11 -14.03
C GLN A 151 -9.44 -6.36 -14.23
N GLN A 152 -9.49 -6.78 -15.48
CA GLN A 152 -10.25 -7.96 -15.88
C GLN A 152 -9.34 -8.96 -16.57
N VAL A 153 -9.33 -10.18 -16.05
CA VAL A 153 -8.85 -11.37 -16.78
C VAL A 153 -9.88 -12.47 -16.58
N CYS A 154 -10.74 -12.68 -17.59
CA CYS A 154 -11.93 -13.53 -17.57
C CYS A 154 -13.07 -13.03 -16.66
N THR A 155 -12.77 -12.64 -15.43
CA THR A 155 -13.68 -11.97 -14.48
C THR A 155 -12.99 -10.71 -13.98
N SER A 156 -13.75 -9.64 -13.69
CA SER A 156 -13.19 -8.46 -13.01
C SER A 156 -12.61 -8.84 -11.65
N HIS A 157 -11.43 -8.32 -11.31
CA HIS A 157 -10.81 -8.53 -10.01
C HIS A 157 -11.68 -7.96 -8.88
N GLU A 158 -12.36 -6.84 -9.11
CA GLU A 158 -13.42 -6.33 -8.24
C GLU A 158 -14.52 -7.38 -8.00
N VAL A 159 -15.02 -8.02 -9.05
CA VAL A 159 -16.07 -9.05 -8.91
C VAL A 159 -15.55 -10.26 -8.12
N ALA A 160 -14.24 -10.52 -8.17
CA ALA A 160 -13.59 -11.53 -7.33
C ALA A 160 -13.40 -11.07 -5.87
N GLY A 161 -13.59 -9.79 -5.56
CA GLY A 161 -13.46 -9.19 -4.23
C GLY A 161 -12.13 -8.49 -3.99
N ASN A 162 -11.36 -8.15 -5.03
CA ASN A 162 -10.07 -7.48 -4.86
C ASN A 162 -10.23 -5.99 -4.54
N VAL A 163 -10.48 -5.70 -3.27
CA VAL A 163 -10.63 -4.37 -2.67
C VAL A 163 -9.69 -4.22 -1.49
N GLY A 164 -9.35 -2.99 -1.16
CA GLY A 164 -8.57 -2.66 0.03
C GLY A 164 -9.06 -1.37 0.69
N ARG A 165 -8.52 -1.08 1.86
CA ARG A 165 -8.81 0.08 2.70
C ARG A 165 -7.52 0.75 3.17
N VAL A 166 -7.49 2.07 3.07
CA VAL A 166 -6.50 2.91 3.73
C VAL A 166 -7.21 3.66 4.85
N VAL A 167 -6.79 3.46 6.08
CA VAL A 167 -7.15 4.29 7.24
C VAL A 167 -6.05 5.31 7.43
N VAL A 168 -6.41 6.58 7.50
CA VAL A 168 -5.45 7.69 7.68
C VAL A 168 -5.79 8.39 8.98
N GLY A 169 -4.88 8.41 9.95
CA GLY A 169 -5.13 9.00 11.27
C GLY A 169 -6.21 8.27 12.06
N TRP A 170 -6.94 8.99 12.91
CA TRP A 170 -7.96 8.43 13.80
C TRP A 170 -9.33 9.07 13.55
N PRO A 171 -9.90 8.92 12.32
CA PRO A 171 -11.18 9.52 11.98
C PRO A 171 -12.29 8.96 12.85
N ASP A 172 -13.32 9.78 13.10
CA ASP A 172 -14.57 9.33 13.72
C ASP A 172 -15.29 8.36 12.76
N PRO A 173 -15.39 7.06 13.08
CA PRO A 173 -15.95 6.07 12.18
C PRO A 173 -17.45 6.28 11.87
N ASP A 174 -18.16 7.11 12.63
CA ASP A 174 -19.56 7.45 12.36
C ASP A 174 -19.71 8.55 11.29
N SER A 175 -18.61 9.26 10.97
CA SER A 175 -18.58 10.35 9.99
C SER A 175 -18.02 9.92 8.62
N GLU A 176 -17.55 8.68 8.49
CA GLU A 176 -16.82 8.20 7.31
C GLU A 176 -17.72 7.42 6.33
N PRO A 177 -17.82 7.83 5.04
CA PRO A 177 -18.60 7.11 4.04
C PRO A 177 -18.17 5.64 3.87
N ALA A 178 -16.87 5.36 3.95
CA ALA A 178 -16.33 4.00 3.90
C ALA A 178 -16.71 3.15 5.13
N MET A 179 -17.16 3.72 6.24
CA MET A 179 -17.58 2.97 7.43
C MET A 179 -19.06 2.61 7.43
N THR A 180 -19.80 3.02 6.39
CA THR A 180 -21.20 2.64 6.18
C THR A 180 -21.33 1.21 5.65
N GLU A 181 -22.51 0.61 5.85
CA GLU A 181 -22.89 -0.68 5.27
C GLU A 181 -22.65 -0.70 3.75
N PRO A 182 -22.21 -1.83 3.18
CA PRO A 182 -21.92 -1.93 1.75
C PRO A 182 -23.17 -1.64 0.91
N GLN A 183 -23.00 -0.78 -0.09
CA GLN A 183 -24.05 -0.40 -1.02
C GLN A 183 -24.54 -1.63 -1.81
N SER A 184 -25.85 -1.71 -2.07
CA SER A 184 -26.48 -2.89 -2.68
C SER A 184 -26.06 -3.16 -4.13
N GLU A 185 -25.43 -2.19 -4.80
CA GLU A 185 -24.90 -2.30 -6.15
C GLU A 185 -23.51 -2.96 -6.21
N LEU A 186 -22.82 -3.08 -5.08
CA LEU A 186 -21.50 -3.70 -5.01
C LEU A 186 -21.58 -5.22 -5.28
N PRO A 187 -20.56 -5.81 -5.91
CA PRO A 187 -20.46 -7.26 -6.02
C PRO A 187 -20.48 -7.94 -4.65
N SER A 188 -21.08 -9.12 -4.57
CA SER A 188 -21.30 -9.79 -3.27
C SER A 188 -20.01 -10.09 -2.49
N GLN A 189 -18.89 -10.32 -3.18
CA GLN A 189 -17.60 -10.54 -2.54
C GLN A 189 -17.01 -9.23 -2.01
N VAL A 190 -17.18 -8.13 -2.74
CA VAL A 190 -16.81 -6.78 -2.28
C VAL A 190 -17.63 -6.38 -1.06
N ALA A 191 -18.94 -6.59 -1.10
CA ALA A 191 -19.81 -6.29 0.03
C ALA A 191 -19.38 -7.02 1.31
N LYS A 192 -19.03 -8.32 1.20
CA LYS A 192 -18.49 -9.09 2.34
C LYS A 192 -17.16 -8.54 2.84
N ALA A 193 -16.23 -8.21 1.92
CA ALA A 193 -14.94 -7.65 2.29
C ALA A 193 -15.10 -6.33 3.04
N ILE A 194 -15.98 -5.44 2.55
CA ILE A 194 -16.31 -4.18 3.23
C ILE A 194 -16.94 -4.40 4.61
N THR A 195 -17.86 -5.35 4.75
CA THR A 195 -18.42 -5.70 6.06
C THR A 195 -17.29 -6.10 7.02
N LEU A 196 -16.36 -6.96 6.59
CA LEU A 196 -15.20 -7.35 7.40
C LEU A 196 -14.30 -6.15 7.73
N PHE A 197 -14.02 -5.28 6.75
CA PHE A 197 -13.23 -4.07 6.99
C PHE A 197 -13.87 -3.17 8.05
N ASN A 198 -15.20 -3.01 8.03
CA ASN A 198 -15.94 -2.24 9.03
C ASN A 198 -15.88 -2.91 10.41
N GLU A 199 -16.04 -4.24 10.48
CA GLU A 199 -15.93 -5.01 11.72
C GLU A 199 -14.54 -4.92 12.36
N GLU A 200 -13.48 -4.88 11.55
CA GLU A 200 -12.09 -4.77 12.01
C GLU A 200 -11.69 -3.33 12.36
N SER A 201 -12.03 -2.37 11.51
CA SER A 201 -11.57 -0.97 11.65
C SER A 201 -12.31 -0.24 12.78
N ARG A 202 -13.62 -0.47 12.93
CA ARG A 202 -14.47 0.27 13.87
C ARG A 202 -13.99 0.21 15.32
N PRO A 203 -13.78 -0.97 15.95
CA PRO A 203 -13.37 -1.03 17.35
C PRO A 203 -12.00 -0.39 17.60
N VAL A 204 -11.11 -0.41 16.60
CA VAL A 204 -9.80 0.24 16.67
C VAL A 204 -9.97 1.76 16.64
N LEU A 205 -10.73 2.29 15.69
CA LEU A 205 -10.99 3.73 15.58
C LEU A 205 -11.74 4.29 16.79
N GLU A 206 -12.70 3.55 17.34
CA GLU A 206 -13.43 3.93 18.56
C GLU A 206 -12.54 3.92 19.82
N ALA A 207 -11.51 3.07 19.84
CA ALA A 207 -10.54 3.05 20.93
C ALA A 207 -9.60 4.27 20.90
N GLY A 208 -9.28 4.75 19.70
CA GLY A 208 -8.33 5.85 19.48
C GLY A 208 -6.86 5.44 19.69
N PRO A 209 -5.94 6.42 19.60
CA PRO A 209 -4.50 6.20 19.79
C PRO A 209 -4.10 5.81 21.21
#